data_AF-A0A2N8ZBM1-F1
#
_entry.id   AF-A0A2N8ZBM1-F1
#
_cell.length_a   1.000
_cell.length_b   1.000
_cell.length_c   1.000
_cell.angle_alpha   90.00
_cell.angle_beta   90.00
_cell.angle_gamma   90.00
#
_symmetry.space_group_name_H-M   'P 1'
#
loop_
_entity.id
_entity.type
_entity.pdbx_description
1 polymer ?
#
loop_
_entity_poly.entity_id
_entity_poly.type
_entity_poly.pdbx_seq_one_letter_code
_entity_poly.pdbx_strand_id
1 'polypeptide(L)'
;MEQSNIKAIKELVDPNDLPELISNCTYPKPRWMLNESASDTTWLFPKIGIEISFFEKNKDKALKLSFKRKIAPDKYLTDSENEAILTDIKNSLLYLTTTGKITRPKRLLEITIAATKLINHANELRHDKKKPLVRSLEHIKFKELKDYLLSFNVERAIFNKTLNLILKKWSSKSDIDWMLIKSEFGLTTRRLDSLKHKIIQYLKSEEIDGFSSQIDYKREYENANNREFDIDFDLFPSESTISNEISKLEALYTSRTAQRYKFQHSPMKIFSGGEAIFYDMVERIKTPLMPVLVSLHAISSALSFTRIYGASLRQYLSDLSKAEENRIKELSIALSTSRNHNIEIKNHAFENVKIPSKIKSLNITSWENGDDTNLKYSELRNGMSVRTAVRLYTAAMYIQLASFSAGRSSSLQTLRRNCFVLSPIDGLFDLVMRIPKSSERIELEEVHRPIPDVIYDYGLEFALLVCELEERRGFIGAEHELFLFGNALSYRSVSAARKDGGEICKYPLGNDYLNNSLHMFIDWSESPLIGEKRWYPSTHQFRRLFAVMYFNFSDEVGLDELSWFMGHSNLDQTFHYAEVSPDDEWIDEAEAAIARIWGIITQIN
;
A
#
# COMPACT_ATOMS: atom_id res chain seq x y z
N MET A 1 17.48 -42.89 -5.79
CA MET A 1 16.55 -42.10 -6.64
C MET A 1 17.01 -40.67 -6.56
N GLU A 2 17.47 -40.16 -7.69
CA GLU A 2 18.18 -38.89 -7.82
C GLU A 2 17.35 -37.71 -7.31
N GLN A 3 18.01 -36.83 -6.56
CA GLN A 3 17.51 -35.54 -6.13
C GLN A 3 17.08 -34.75 -7.37
N SER A 4 15.77 -34.62 -7.59
CA SER A 4 15.22 -33.61 -8.47
C SER A 4 15.48 -32.23 -7.85
N ASN A 5 16.60 -31.63 -8.24
CA ASN A 5 16.85 -30.20 -8.09
C ASN A 5 15.80 -29.43 -8.92
N ILE A 6 14.58 -29.32 -8.40
CA ILE A 6 13.51 -28.52 -9.01
C ILE A 6 13.86 -27.05 -8.78
N LYS A 7 14.65 -26.47 -9.69
CA LYS A 7 14.68 -25.01 -9.89
C LYS A 7 13.34 -24.60 -10.51
N ALA A 8 12.37 -24.24 -9.67
CA ALA A 8 11.07 -23.78 -10.13
C ALA A 8 11.18 -22.44 -10.89
N ILE A 9 11.01 -22.52 -12.21
CA ILE A 9 10.51 -21.52 -13.16
C ILE A 9 11.38 -20.25 -13.35
N LYS A 10 12.46 -20.41 -14.13
CA LYS A 10 12.93 -19.35 -15.04
C LYS A 10 12.06 -19.38 -16.31
N GLU A 11 11.02 -18.57 -16.36
CA GLU A 11 10.31 -18.29 -17.62
C GLU A 11 11.33 -17.77 -18.66
N LEU A 12 11.38 -18.17 -19.95
CA LEU A 12 10.36 -18.83 -20.79
C LEU A 12 10.93 -19.48 -22.09
N VAL A 13 12.23 -19.73 -22.21
CA VAL A 13 12.85 -20.25 -23.44
C VAL A 13 14.12 -21.04 -23.10
N ASP A 14 14.41 -22.13 -23.83
CA ASP A 14 15.70 -22.81 -23.78
C ASP A 14 16.83 -21.79 -24.06
N PRO A 15 17.90 -21.72 -23.25
CA PRO A 15 19.05 -20.85 -23.51
C PRO A 15 19.61 -20.96 -24.94
N ASN A 16 19.44 -22.12 -25.60
CA ASN A 16 19.88 -22.38 -26.96
C ASN A 16 19.05 -21.64 -28.03
N ASP A 17 17.77 -21.35 -27.76
CA ASP A 17 16.90 -20.63 -28.72
C ASP A 17 17.00 -19.10 -28.55
N LEU A 18 17.55 -18.63 -27.42
CA LEU A 18 17.68 -17.21 -27.10
C LEU A 18 18.41 -16.39 -28.19
N PRO A 19 19.52 -16.86 -28.80
CA PRO A 19 20.17 -16.15 -29.90
C PRO A 19 19.24 -15.90 -31.09
N GLU A 20 18.42 -16.88 -31.46
CA GLU A 20 17.48 -16.77 -32.58
C GLU A 20 16.33 -15.79 -32.27
N LEU A 21 15.79 -15.83 -31.05
CA LEU A 21 14.78 -14.86 -30.64
C LEU A 21 15.30 -13.43 -30.63
N ILE A 22 16.56 -13.23 -30.23
CA ILE A 22 17.22 -11.92 -30.26
C ILE A 22 17.38 -11.45 -31.71
N SER A 23 17.89 -12.31 -32.60
CA SER A 23 18.11 -11.92 -34.01
C SER A 23 16.81 -11.57 -34.72
N ASN A 24 15.74 -12.32 -34.43
CA ASN A 24 14.43 -12.16 -35.08
C ASN A 24 13.52 -11.16 -34.35
N CYS A 25 13.91 -10.68 -33.16
CA CYS A 25 13.08 -9.84 -32.28
C CYS A 25 11.72 -10.48 -31.92
N THR A 26 11.64 -11.81 -31.91
CA THR A 26 10.41 -12.58 -31.69
C THR A 26 10.34 -13.07 -30.25
N TYR A 27 10.12 -12.18 -29.29
CA TYR A 27 10.04 -12.59 -27.89
C TYR A 27 8.67 -13.19 -27.55
N PRO A 28 8.60 -14.23 -26.70
CA PRO A 28 7.33 -14.78 -26.25
C PRO A 28 6.57 -13.77 -25.41
N LYS A 29 5.24 -13.83 -25.48
CA LYS A 29 4.38 -13.11 -24.55
C LYS A 29 4.63 -13.62 -23.11
N PRO A 30 4.89 -12.74 -22.13
CA PRO A 30 4.94 -13.16 -20.73
C PRO A 30 3.66 -13.88 -20.31
N ARG A 31 3.77 -14.96 -19.53
CA ARG A 31 2.60 -15.78 -19.13
C ARG A 31 1.52 -14.99 -18.41
N TRP A 32 1.93 -14.00 -17.63
CA TRP A 32 1.06 -13.12 -16.85
C TRP A 32 0.47 -11.96 -17.65
N MET A 33 0.86 -11.75 -18.90
CA MET A 33 0.31 -10.68 -19.73
C MET A 33 -1.08 -11.07 -20.23
N LEU A 34 -2.07 -10.24 -19.91
CA LEU A 34 -3.49 -10.46 -20.22
C LEU A 34 -3.88 -10.09 -21.67
N ASN A 35 -2.94 -9.48 -22.41
CA ASN A 35 -3.10 -9.17 -23.82
C ASN A 35 -3.11 -10.42 -24.69
N GLU A 36 -3.69 -10.29 -25.88
CA GLU A 36 -3.56 -11.31 -26.93
C GLU A 36 -2.17 -11.27 -27.55
N SER A 37 -1.60 -10.06 -27.70
CA SER A 37 -0.28 -9.86 -28.30
C SER A 37 0.64 -8.96 -27.47
N ALA A 38 1.95 -9.25 -27.51
CA ALA A 38 3.00 -8.37 -26.99
C ALA A 38 3.20 -7.11 -27.87
N SER A 39 2.69 -7.11 -29.10
CA SER A 39 2.76 -5.95 -30.00
C SER A 39 1.79 -4.82 -29.60
N ASP A 40 0.82 -5.08 -28.73
CA ASP A 40 -0.19 -4.10 -28.30
C ASP A 40 0.43 -2.79 -27.79
N THR A 41 -0.27 -1.67 -27.98
CA THR A 41 0.16 -0.33 -27.55
C THR A 41 -0.09 -0.07 -26.06
N THR A 42 -0.87 -0.94 -25.41
CA THR A 42 -1.11 -0.94 -23.97
C THR A 42 -1.05 -2.36 -23.46
N TRP A 43 -0.15 -2.63 -22.51
CA TRP A 43 -0.06 -3.92 -21.85
C TRP A 43 -0.89 -3.95 -20.57
N LEU A 44 -1.60 -5.05 -20.34
CA LEU A 44 -2.47 -5.34 -19.22
C LEU A 44 -1.87 -6.49 -18.42
N PHE A 45 -1.76 -6.31 -17.11
CA PHE A 45 -1.18 -7.32 -16.23
C PHE A 45 -1.83 -7.34 -14.85
N PRO A 46 -1.78 -8.49 -14.17
CA PRO A 46 -2.38 -8.66 -12.85
C PRO A 46 -1.72 -7.75 -11.81
N LYS A 47 -2.49 -7.39 -10.79
CA LYS A 47 -1.94 -6.78 -9.58
C LYS A 47 -1.38 -7.89 -8.68
N ILE A 48 -0.20 -7.65 -8.12
CA ILE A 48 0.40 -8.50 -7.09
C ILE A 48 -0.63 -8.67 -5.97
N GLY A 49 -0.93 -9.90 -5.54
CA GLY A 49 -1.97 -10.13 -4.54
C GLY A 49 -3.16 -10.95 -5.06
N ILE A 50 -3.38 -10.98 -6.38
CA ILE A 50 -4.65 -11.41 -6.97
C ILE A 50 -4.37 -12.37 -8.14
N GLU A 51 -5.19 -13.44 -8.24
CA GLU A 51 -5.11 -14.46 -9.29
C GLU A 51 -5.18 -13.88 -10.70
N ILE A 52 -4.49 -14.49 -11.66
CA ILE A 52 -4.53 -14.07 -13.07
C ILE A 52 -5.94 -14.24 -13.64
N SER A 53 -6.59 -15.37 -13.33
CA SER A 53 -7.96 -15.71 -13.77
C SER A 53 -9.00 -14.67 -13.38
N PHE A 54 -8.78 -13.96 -12.28
CA PHE A 54 -9.61 -12.84 -11.88
C PHE A 54 -9.57 -11.71 -12.92
N PHE A 55 -8.38 -11.35 -13.41
CA PHE A 55 -8.20 -10.26 -14.38
C PHE A 55 -8.52 -10.68 -15.82
N GLU A 56 -8.46 -11.96 -16.15
CA GLU A 56 -8.95 -12.47 -17.44
C GLU A 56 -10.44 -12.14 -17.62
N LYS A 57 -11.23 -12.25 -16.53
CA LYS A 57 -12.64 -11.87 -16.49
C LYS A 57 -12.87 -10.37 -16.26
N ASN A 58 -11.88 -9.63 -15.73
CA ASN A 58 -12.00 -8.24 -15.29
C ASN A 58 -10.83 -7.36 -15.80
N LYS A 59 -10.61 -7.35 -17.12
CA LYS A 59 -9.47 -6.66 -17.76
C LYS A 59 -9.40 -5.16 -17.45
N ASP A 60 -10.53 -4.51 -17.16
CA ASP A 60 -10.62 -3.09 -16.82
C ASP A 60 -9.88 -2.75 -15.51
N LYS A 61 -9.76 -3.71 -14.59
CA LYS A 61 -9.15 -3.56 -13.25
C LYS A 61 -7.68 -3.95 -13.19
N ALA A 62 -7.17 -4.52 -14.28
CA ALA A 62 -5.76 -4.84 -14.44
C ALA A 62 -4.89 -3.59 -14.38
N LEU A 63 -3.63 -3.77 -14.01
CA LEU A 63 -2.63 -2.70 -14.12
C LEU A 63 -2.32 -2.47 -15.59
N LYS A 64 -2.27 -1.19 -16.01
CA LYS A 64 -2.12 -0.79 -17.40
C LYS A 64 -0.77 -0.12 -17.63
N LEU A 65 0.01 -0.62 -18.59
CA LEU A 65 1.20 0.03 -19.14
C LEU A 65 0.86 0.55 -20.53
N SER A 66 0.53 1.83 -20.65
CA SER A 66 0.39 2.48 -21.95
C SER A 66 1.73 3.02 -22.43
N PHE A 67 2.09 2.73 -23.68
CA PHE A 67 3.27 3.29 -24.33
C PHE A 67 3.05 4.70 -24.88
N LYS A 68 1.81 5.20 -24.93
CA LYS A 68 1.50 6.58 -25.32
C LYS A 68 1.92 7.55 -24.21
N ARG A 69 3.22 7.79 -24.11
CA ARG A 69 3.86 8.63 -23.08
C ARG A 69 4.59 9.79 -23.75
N LYS A 70 4.47 10.99 -23.18
CA LYS A 70 5.15 12.19 -23.69
C LYS A 70 6.66 12.04 -23.50
N ILE A 71 7.43 12.28 -24.56
CA ILE A 71 8.90 12.21 -24.57
C ILE A 71 9.58 13.46 -25.11
N ALA A 72 8.81 14.44 -25.58
CA ALA A 72 9.26 15.81 -25.88
C ALA A 72 8.03 16.74 -25.85
N PRO A 73 8.20 18.08 -25.98
CA PRO A 73 7.07 18.98 -26.24
C PRO A 73 6.24 18.47 -27.42
N ASP A 74 4.97 18.19 -27.15
CA ASP A 74 3.94 17.71 -28.09
C ASP A 74 4.29 16.47 -28.92
N LYS A 75 5.20 15.64 -28.43
CA LYS A 75 5.58 14.35 -29.04
C LYS A 75 5.45 13.20 -28.07
N TYR A 76 4.97 12.07 -28.57
CA TYR A 76 4.77 10.84 -27.83
C TYR A 76 5.71 9.73 -28.30
N LEU A 77 6.01 8.80 -27.40
CA LEU A 77 6.82 7.61 -27.72
C LEU A 77 6.20 6.76 -28.84
N THR A 78 4.88 6.79 -28.99
CA THR A 78 4.12 6.07 -30.02
C THR A 78 4.06 6.78 -31.37
N ASP A 79 4.62 7.98 -31.51
CA ASP A 79 4.67 8.67 -32.80
C ASP A 79 5.62 7.92 -33.74
N SER A 80 5.32 7.90 -35.05
CA SER A 80 6.08 7.13 -36.06
C SER A 80 7.57 7.48 -36.08
N GLU A 81 7.93 8.75 -35.87
CA GLU A 81 9.32 9.22 -35.77
C GLU A 81 10.11 8.57 -34.61
N ASN A 82 9.43 7.96 -33.64
CA ASN A 82 10.01 7.39 -32.42
C ASN A 82 9.92 5.86 -32.39
N GLU A 83 9.54 5.22 -33.49
CA GLU A 83 9.36 3.78 -33.62
C GLU A 83 10.61 3.00 -33.15
N ALA A 84 11.82 3.46 -33.52
CA ALA A 84 13.06 2.84 -33.10
C ALA A 84 13.21 2.77 -31.57
N ILE A 85 12.91 3.86 -30.86
CA ILE A 85 12.96 3.89 -29.38
C ILE A 85 11.90 2.97 -28.80
N LEU A 86 10.67 3.05 -29.30
CA LEU A 86 9.56 2.25 -28.78
C LEU A 86 9.86 0.75 -28.91
N THR A 87 10.35 0.33 -30.07
CA THR A 87 10.74 -1.06 -30.35
C THR A 87 11.88 -1.51 -29.43
N ASP A 88 12.93 -0.72 -29.28
CA ASP A 88 14.05 -1.08 -28.39
C ASP A 88 13.62 -1.17 -26.91
N ILE A 89 12.71 -0.29 -26.45
CA ILE A 89 12.13 -0.38 -25.10
C ILE A 89 11.28 -1.65 -24.96
N LYS A 90 10.39 -1.95 -25.90
CA LYS A 90 9.55 -3.15 -25.88
C LYS A 90 10.40 -4.42 -25.87
N ASN A 91 11.38 -4.51 -26.76
CA ASN A 91 12.30 -5.64 -26.84
C ASN A 91 13.11 -5.80 -25.56
N SER A 92 13.57 -4.69 -24.97
CA SER A 92 14.27 -4.71 -23.68
C SER A 92 13.43 -5.33 -22.58
N LEU A 93 12.17 -4.91 -22.47
CA LEU A 93 11.24 -5.41 -21.45
C LEU A 93 10.91 -6.89 -21.64
N LEU A 94 10.65 -7.31 -22.87
CA LEU A 94 10.36 -8.71 -23.19
C LEU A 94 11.59 -9.58 -22.93
N TYR A 95 12.78 -9.17 -23.39
CA TYR A 95 14.03 -9.87 -23.15
C TYR A 95 14.32 -10.08 -21.66
N LEU A 96 14.14 -9.04 -20.83
CA LEU A 96 14.35 -9.14 -19.38
C LEU A 96 13.37 -10.11 -18.72
N THR A 97 12.16 -10.22 -19.26
CA THR A 97 11.16 -11.18 -18.78
C THR A 97 11.51 -12.59 -19.23
N THR A 98 11.85 -12.77 -20.52
CA THR A 98 12.27 -14.05 -21.13
C THR A 98 13.52 -14.66 -20.49
N THR A 99 14.41 -13.83 -19.96
CA THR A 99 15.65 -14.26 -19.27
C THR A 99 15.47 -14.42 -17.77
N GLY A 100 14.25 -14.25 -17.24
CA GLY A 100 13.96 -14.32 -15.81
C GLY A 100 14.56 -13.20 -14.96
N LYS A 101 15.13 -12.14 -15.58
CA LYS A 101 15.69 -10.98 -14.86
C LYS A 101 14.60 -10.08 -14.28
N ILE A 102 13.39 -10.14 -14.83
CA ILE A 102 12.20 -9.50 -14.27
C ILE A 102 11.09 -10.55 -14.17
N THR A 103 10.66 -10.81 -12.94
CA THR A 103 9.54 -11.71 -12.63
C THR A 103 8.27 -10.95 -12.23
N ARG A 104 8.38 -9.64 -11.95
CA ARG A 104 7.27 -8.82 -11.43
C ARG A 104 6.70 -7.89 -12.50
N PRO A 105 5.40 -7.99 -12.83
CA PRO A 105 4.77 -7.14 -13.85
C PRO A 105 4.92 -5.63 -13.61
N LYS A 106 4.80 -5.20 -12.33
CA LYS A 106 4.95 -3.79 -11.94
C LYS A 106 6.32 -3.22 -12.30
N ARG A 107 7.38 -4.05 -12.34
CA ARG A 107 8.74 -3.59 -12.65
C ARG A 107 8.87 -3.12 -14.09
N LEU A 108 8.13 -3.71 -15.03
CA LEU A 108 8.11 -3.25 -16.42
C LEU A 108 7.58 -1.82 -16.53
N LEU A 109 6.46 -1.55 -15.85
CA LEU A 109 5.89 -0.20 -15.79
C LEU A 109 6.88 0.81 -15.22
N GLU A 110 7.57 0.47 -14.13
CA GLU A 110 8.58 1.33 -13.52
C GLU A 110 9.74 1.62 -14.48
N ILE A 111 10.25 0.62 -15.20
CA ILE A 111 11.32 0.78 -16.19
C ILE A 111 10.85 1.66 -17.35
N THR A 112 9.66 1.43 -17.91
CA THR A 112 9.13 2.28 -18.99
C THR A 112 8.93 3.73 -18.55
N ILE A 113 8.45 3.94 -17.32
CA ILE A 113 8.31 5.29 -16.75
C ILE A 113 9.68 5.96 -16.64
N ALA A 114 10.69 5.28 -16.09
CA ALA A 114 12.05 5.82 -15.95
C ALA A 114 12.67 6.15 -17.31
N ALA A 115 12.57 5.22 -18.28
CA ALA A 115 13.06 5.41 -19.63
C ALA A 115 12.43 6.65 -20.31
N THR A 116 11.10 6.75 -20.25
CA THR A 116 10.39 7.88 -20.87
C THR A 116 10.65 9.21 -20.17
N LYS A 117 10.82 9.22 -18.85
CA LYS A 117 11.24 10.42 -18.10
C LYS A 117 12.65 10.86 -18.46
N LEU A 118 13.60 9.92 -18.59
CA LEU A 118 14.97 10.21 -19.05
C LEU A 118 14.97 10.81 -20.46
N ILE A 119 14.24 10.19 -21.40
CA ILE A 119 14.15 10.69 -22.79
C ILE A 119 13.51 12.08 -22.82
N ASN A 120 12.42 12.28 -22.08
CA ASN A 120 11.77 13.59 -21.99
C ASN A 120 12.72 14.66 -21.45
N HIS A 121 13.43 14.36 -20.36
CA HIS A 121 14.41 15.27 -19.78
C HIS A 121 15.54 15.60 -20.75
N ALA A 122 16.10 14.60 -21.43
CA ALA A 122 17.12 14.80 -22.45
C ALA A 122 16.61 15.68 -23.60
N ASN A 123 15.38 15.45 -24.06
CA ASN A 123 14.76 16.23 -25.13
C ASN A 123 14.44 17.67 -24.73
N GLU A 124 14.04 17.93 -23.49
CA GLU A 124 13.90 19.29 -22.96
C GLU A 124 15.25 20.03 -23.01
N LEU A 125 16.34 19.40 -22.51
CA LEU A 125 17.69 19.98 -22.57
C LEU A 125 18.20 20.23 -23.99
N ARG A 126 17.81 19.38 -24.95
CA ARG A 126 18.18 19.52 -26.36
C ARG A 126 17.38 20.61 -27.03
N HIS A 127 16.08 20.67 -26.77
CA HIS A 127 15.19 21.69 -27.31
C HIS A 127 15.69 23.09 -26.96
N ASP A 128 16.05 23.32 -25.69
CA ASP A 128 16.59 24.60 -25.23
C ASP A 128 17.90 24.99 -25.93
N LYS A 129 18.67 23.99 -26.38
CA LYS A 129 19.94 24.15 -27.12
C LYS A 129 19.78 24.03 -28.63
N LYS A 130 18.54 23.97 -29.14
CA LYS A 130 18.21 23.75 -30.55
C LYS A 130 18.91 22.52 -31.16
N LYS A 131 19.06 21.46 -30.38
CA LYS A 131 19.68 20.18 -30.79
C LYS A 131 18.62 19.18 -31.25
N PRO A 132 18.98 18.24 -32.15
CA PRO A 132 18.05 17.21 -32.62
C PRO A 132 17.62 16.29 -31.48
N LEU A 133 16.32 16.00 -31.41
CA LEU A 133 15.73 15.14 -30.38
C LEU A 133 16.35 13.74 -30.38
N VAL A 134 16.29 13.08 -29.23
CA VAL A 134 16.58 11.66 -29.06
C VAL A 134 15.57 10.86 -29.87
N ARG A 135 16.07 10.05 -30.82
CA ARG A 135 15.28 9.18 -31.73
C ARG A 135 15.68 7.70 -31.64
N SER A 136 16.63 7.37 -30.78
CA SER A 136 17.10 6.01 -30.49
C SER A 136 17.76 5.99 -29.10
N LEU A 137 17.87 4.82 -28.45
CA LEU A 137 18.48 4.76 -27.10
C LEU A 137 19.99 5.08 -27.12
N GLU A 138 20.68 4.85 -28.24
CA GLU A 138 22.11 5.21 -28.41
C GLU A 138 22.34 6.74 -28.46
N HIS A 139 21.31 7.52 -28.79
CA HIS A 139 21.42 8.97 -28.83
C HIS A 139 21.57 9.54 -27.42
N ILE A 140 21.13 8.85 -26.36
CA ILE A 140 21.20 9.33 -24.98
C ILE A 140 22.67 9.40 -24.54
N LYS A 141 23.16 10.62 -24.30
CA LYS A 141 24.56 10.86 -23.93
C LYS A 141 24.76 10.79 -22.43
N PHE A 142 25.99 10.47 -22.02
CA PHE A 142 26.40 10.46 -20.61
C PHE A 142 25.98 11.74 -19.85
N LYS A 143 26.20 12.92 -20.44
CA LYS A 143 25.85 14.21 -19.82
C LYS A 143 24.34 14.34 -19.57
N GLU A 144 23.50 13.79 -20.44
CA GLU A 144 22.03 13.85 -20.31
C GLU A 144 21.53 12.88 -19.25
N LEU A 145 22.12 11.68 -19.19
CA LEU A 145 21.88 10.71 -18.13
C LEU A 145 22.31 11.26 -16.75
N LYS A 146 23.50 11.87 -16.66
CA LYS A 146 23.98 12.50 -15.43
C LYS A 146 23.06 13.65 -14.99
N ASP A 147 22.67 14.54 -15.91
CA ASP A 147 21.76 15.65 -15.60
C ASP A 147 20.37 15.17 -15.18
N TYR A 148 19.87 14.07 -15.78
CA TYR A 148 18.62 13.43 -15.36
C TYR A 148 18.69 12.95 -13.91
N LEU A 149 19.76 12.28 -13.50
CA LEU A 149 19.88 11.84 -12.11
C LEU A 149 20.02 13.05 -11.17
N LEU A 150 20.85 14.04 -11.51
CA LEU A 150 21.01 15.26 -10.71
C LEU A 150 19.69 16.04 -10.53
N SER A 151 18.73 15.91 -11.44
CA SER A 151 17.42 16.57 -11.34
C SER A 151 16.52 16.09 -10.20
N PHE A 152 16.93 15.05 -9.48
CA PHE A 152 16.27 14.62 -8.24
C PHE A 152 16.67 15.49 -7.04
N ASN A 153 17.80 16.21 -7.11
CA ASN A 153 18.19 17.21 -6.14
C ASN A 153 17.48 18.54 -6.39
N VAL A 154 17.15 19.26 -5.32
CA VAL A 154 16.54 20.59 -5.39
C VAL A 154 17.50 21.64 -4.83
N GLU A 155 17.88 22.62 -5.64
CA GLU A 155 18.72 23.72 -5.17
C GLU A 155 17.94 24.64 -4.22
N ARG A 156 18.52 24.94 -3.05
CA ARG A 156 17.91 25.81 -2.02
C ARG A 156 17.46 27.16 -2.55
N ALA A 157 18.25 27.77 -3.45
CA ALA A 157 17.91 29.05 -4.06
C ALA A 157 16.63 28.98 -4.90
N ILE A 158 16.44 27.90 -5.67
CA ILE A 158 15.23 27.68 -6.48
C ILE A 158 14.05 27.37 -5.57
N PHE A 159 14.25 26.54 -4.54
CA PHE A 159 13.24 26.22 -3.54
C PHE A 159 12.69 27.48 -2.86
N ASN A 160 13.56 28.32 -2.28
CA ASN A 160 13.17 29.53 -1.57
C ASN A 160 12.44 30.53 -2.50
N LYS A 161 12.94 30.73 -3.73
CA LYS A 161 12.27 31.60 -4.71
C LYS A 161 10.88 31.09 -5.06
N THR A 162 10.73 29.78 -5.25
CA THR A 162 9.46 29.14 -5.57
C THR A 162 8.48 29.24 -4.40
N LEU A 163 8.95 28.97 -3.18
CA LEU A 163 8.14 29.10 -1.97
C LEU A 163 7.62 30.53 -1.79
N ASN A 164 8.51 31.53 -1.92
CA ASN A 164 8.13 32.94 -1.83
C ASN A 164 7.11 33.34 -2.90
N LEU A 165 7.30 32.87 -4.13
CA LEU A 165 6.33 33.08 -5.21
C LEU A 165 4.98 32.44 -4.85
N ILE A 166 5.00 31.23 -4.28
CA ILE A 166 3.78 30.50 -3.95
C ILE A 166 2.97 31.22 -2.88
N LEU A 167 3.61 31.54 -1.76
CA LEU A 167 2.98 32.21 -0.63
C LEU A 167 2.48 33.62 -0.98
N LYS A 168 3.02 34.26 -2.02
CA LYS A 168 2.58 35.57 -2.50
C LYS A 168 1.38 35.50 -3.45
N LYS A 169 1.28 34.45 -4.28
CA LYS A 169 0.32 34.38 -5.40
C LYS A 169 -0.88 33.48 -5.16
N TRP A 170 -0.74 32.44 -4.37
CA TRP A 170 -1.80 31.44 -4.17
C TRP A 170 -2.13 31.30 -2.69
N SER A 171 -3.36 30.89 -2.41
CA SER A 171 -3.86 30.62 -1.06
C SER A 171 -4.12 29.14 -0.81
N SER A 172 -4.05 28.29 -1.84
CA SER A 172 -4.24 26.85 -1.69
C SER A 172 -3.34 26.03 -2.61
N LYS A 173 -3.14 24.76 -2.21
CA LYS A 173 -2.33 23.81 -2.97
C LYS A 173 -2.91 23.50 -4.35
N SER A 174 -4.24 23.43 -4.48
CA SER A 174 -4.91 23.11 -5.75
C SER A 174 -4.76 24.22 -6.79
N ASP A 175 -4.57 25.46 -6.32
CA ASP A 175 -4.55 26.63 -7.19
C ASP A 175 -3.16 26.92 -7.76
N ILE A 176 -2.12 26.26 -7.25
CA ILE A 176 -0.73 26.47 -7.66
C ILE A 176 -0.58 26.11 -9.15
N ASP A 177 -0.26 27.13 -9.97
CA ASP A 177 0.09 26.93 -11.36
C ASP A 177 1.55 26.48 -11.51
N TRP A 178 1.73 25.16 -11.53
CA TRP A 178 3.03 24.53 -11.73
C TRP A 178 3.63 24.77 -13.12
N MET A 179 2.82 25.07 -14.14
CA MET A 179 3.32 25.38 -15.49
C MET A 179 3.91 26.79 -15.53
N LEU A 180 3.30 27.76 -14.84
CA LEU A 180 3.87 29.08 -14.62
C LEU A 180 5.23 28.97 -13.94
N ILE A 181 5.31 28.26 -12.80
CA ILE A 181 6.56 28.03 -12.05
C ILE A 181 7.62 27.40 -12.96
N LYS A 182 7.25 26.40 -13.76
CA LYS A 182 8.16 25.74 -14.71
C LYS A 182 8.77 26.76 -15.68
N SER A 183 7.94 27.61 -16.28
CA SER A 183 8.38 28.61 -17.25
C SER A 183 9.23 29.72 -16.61
N GLU A 184 8.82 30.22 -15.44
CA GLU A 184 9.47 31.32 -14.73
C GLU A 184 10.90 30.96 -14.31
N PHE A 185 11.13 29.71 -13.90
CA PHE A 185 12.44 29.21 -13.47
C PHE A 185 13.17 28.36 -14.53
N GLY A 186 12.66 28.26 -15.76
CA GLY A 186 13.30 27.51 -16.84
C GLY A 186 13.56 26.03 -16.51
N LEU A 187 12.62 25.39 -15.81
CA LEU A 187 12.80 24.03 -15.29
C LEU A 187 12.41 22.97 -16.32
N THR A 188 13.16 21.87 -16.36
CA THR A 188 12.67 20.65 -17.01
C THR A 188 11.50 20.06 -16.22
N THR A 189 10.66 19.25 -16.85
CA THR A 189 9.53 18.60 -16.18
C THR A 189 9.98 17.74 -15.00
N ARG A 190 11.13 17.08 -15.13
CA ARG A 190 11.69 16.24 -14.07
C ARG A 190 12.16 17.06 -12.87
N ARG A 191 12.87 18.19 -13.09
CA ARG A 191 13.28 19.12 -12.02
C ARG A 191 12.07 19.72 -11.31
N LEU A 192 11.06 20.14 -12.08
CA LEU A 192 9.80 20.66 -11.54
C LEU A 192 9.13 19.66 -10.61
N ASP A 193 9.04 18.39 -11.01
CA ASP A 193 8.40 17.37 -10.18
C ASP A 193 9.13 17.15 -8.84
N SER A 194 10.47 17.20 -8.83
CA SER A 194 11.27 17.11 -7.60
C SER A 194 11.02 18.33 -6.70
N LEU A 195 11.09 19.54 -7.27
CA LEU A 195 10.80 20.79 -6.58
C LEU A 195 9.37 20.81 -5.99
N LYS A 196 8.38 20.44 -6.81
CA LYS A 196 6.98 20.34 -6.43
C LYS A 196 6.79 19.40 -5.25
N HIS A 197 7.45 18.24 -5.28
CA HIS A 197 7.35 17.26 -4.19
C HIS A 197 7.87 17.85 -2.87
N LYS A 198 9.07 18.43 -2.89
CA LYS A 198 9.69 19.03 -1.69
C LYS A 198 8.92 20.23 -1.17
N ILE A 199 8.43 21.11 -2.04
CA ILE A 199 7.58 22.26 -1.65
C ILE A 199 6.29 21.78 -0.99
N ILE A 200 5.61 20.78 -1.57
CA ILE A 200 4.37 20.24 -0.97
C ILE A 200 4.64 19.58 0.38
N GLN A 201 5.80 18.93 0.56
CA GLN A 201 6.19 18.36 1.85
C GLN A 201 6.39 19.47 2.90
N TYR A 202 7.14 20.52 2.55
CA TYR A 202 7.36 21.67 3.42
C TYR A 202 6.05 22.39 3.78
N LEU A 203 5.20 22.73 2.80
CA LEU A 203 3.92 23.40 3.08
C LEU A 203 3.00 22.59 3.99
N LYS A 204 3.15 21.26 4.00
CA LYS A 204 2.42 20.36 4.90
C LYS A 204 3.04 20.26 6.29
N SER A 205 4.37 20.36 6.42
CA SER A 205 5.05 20.29 7.72
C SER A 205 4.81 21.56 8.53
N GLU A 206 4.82 22.72 7.86
CA GLU A 206 4.65 24.03 8.49
C GLU A 206 3.19 24.40 8.81
N GLU A 207 2.24 23.49 8.54
CA GLU A 207 0.79 23.70 8.73
C GLU A 207 0.24 25.04 8.19
N ILE A 208 0.81 25.55 7.10
CA ILE A 208 0.44 26.86 6.56
C ILE A 208 -1.03 26.86 6.11
N ASP A 209 -1.80 27.80 6.65
CA ASP A 209 -3.23 27.95 6.37
C ASP A 209 -3.53 27.98 4.87
N GLY A 210 -4.51 27.17 4.45
CA GLY A 210 -4.90 26.99 3.05
C GLY A 210 -4.07 25.98 2.25
N PHE A 211 -2.87 25.60 2.72
CA PHE A 211 -1.99 24.62 2.06
C PHE A 211 -1.91 23.27 2.77
N SER A 212 -2.41 23.17 4.00
CA SER A 212 -2.62 21.91 4.70
C SER A 212 -3.56 21.00 3.90
N SER A 213 -3.34 19.67 3.98
CA SER A 213 -4.28 18.74 3.37
C SER A 213 -5.59 18.77 4.14
N GLN A 214 -6.68 19.15 3.47
CA GLN A 214 -8.03 18.77 3.86
C GLN A 214 -8.10 17.24 3.77
N ILE A 215 -7.70 16.54 4.84
CA ILE A 215 -7.98 15.12 4.98
C ILE A 215 -9.48 15.05 5.25
N ASP A 216 -10.21 14.19 4.53
CA ASP A 216 -11.65 13.93 4.76
C ASP A 216 -11.98 13.48 6.21
N TYR A 217 -10.96 13.27 7.04
CA TYR A 217 -11.06 12.94 8.46
C TYR A 217 -9.96 13.66 9.24
N LYS A 218 -10.33 14.38 10.31
CA LYS A 218 -9.38 15.12 11.15
C LYS A 218 -9.02 14.28 12.38
N ARG A 219 -7.75 13.85 12.44
CA ARG A 219 -7.14 13.26 13.65
C ARG A 219 -7.39 14.19 14.84
N GLU A 220 -7.58 13.62 16.02
CA GLU A 220 -7.78 14.38 17.25
C GLU A 220 -6.52 15.15 17.65
N TYR A 221 -5.34 14.56 17.41
CA TYR A 221 -4.04 15.14 17.75
C TYR A 221 -3.09 15.13 16.53
N GLU A 222 -2.04 15.94 16.61
CA GLU A 222 -0.89 15.82 15.71
C GLU A 222 -0.21 14.46 15.86
N ASN A 223 0.45 14.01 14.79
CA ASN A 223 1.17 12.75 14.81
C ASN A 223 2.53 12.90 15.48
N ALA A 224 2.74 12.19 16.59
CA ALA A 224 4.02 12.12 17.28
C ALA A 224 5.13 11.47 16.44
N ASN A 225 4.76 10.64 15.45
CA ASN A 225 5.69 10.02 14.50
C ASN A 225 5.80 10.80 13.18
N ASN A 226 5.72 12.14 13.24
CA ASN A 226 5.93 12.98 12.06
C ASN A 226 7.38 13.45 12.05
N ARG A 227 8.05 13.30 10.91
CA ARG A 227 9.37 13.88 10.69
C ARG A 227 9.18 15.31 10.18
N GLU A 228 9.72 16.28 10.89
CA GLU A 228 9.77 17.67 10.44
C GLU A 228 10.62 17.78 9.16
N PHE A 229 10.22 18.69 8.27
CA PHE A 229 10.95 18.91 7.02
C PHE A 229 12.15 19.81 7.30
N ASP A 230 13.35 19.26 7.21
CA ASP A 230 14.57 20.04 7.36
C ASP A 230 15.02 20.55 5.98
N ILE A 231 14.94 21.86 5.73
CA ILE A 231 15.34 22.44 4.44
C ILE A 231 16.82 22.16 4.11
N ASP A 232 17.69 22.05 5.11
CA ASP A 232 19.11 21.85 4.89
C ASP A 232 19.44 20.41 4.45
N PHE A 233 18.56 19.44 4.76
CA PHE A 233 18.78 18.02 4.44
C PHE A 233 17.74 17.43 3.49
N ASP A 234 16.46 17.75 3.67
CA ASP A 234 15.36 17.19 2.90
C ASP A 234 15.24 17.75 1.48
N LEU A 235 16.06 18.72 1.06
CA LEU A 235 16.17 19.07 -0.35
C LEU A 235 16.98 18.06 -1.17
N PHE A 236 17.85 17.27 -0.50
CA PHE A 236 18.58 16.19 -1.14
C PHE A 236 17.66 15.04 -1.54
N PRO A 237 18.05 14.27 -2.57
CA PRO A 237 17.30 13.07 -2.93
C PRO A 237 17.55 11.96 -1.92
N SER A 238 16.57 11.05 -1.76
CA SER A 238 16.79 9.86 -0.92
C SER A 238 17.63 8.82 -1.65
N GLU A 239 18.52 8.15 -0.92
CA GLU A 239 19.35 7.05 -1.45
C GLU A 239 18.48 5.99 -2.12
N SER A 240 17.38 5.62 -1.45
CA SER A 240 16.41 4.65 -1.95
C SER A 240 15.78 5.07 -3.27
N THR A 241 15.50 6.36 -3.47
CA THR A 241 14.93 6.86 -4.72
C THR A 241 15.95 6.78 -5.85
N ILE A 242 17.18 7.24 -5.59
CA ILE A 242 18.26 7.25 -6.58
C ILE A 242 18.68 5.83 -6.97
N SER A 243 18.94 4.96 -6.00
CA SER A 243 19.26 3.54 -6.22
C SER A 243 18.17 2.85 -7.04
N ASN A 244 16.89 3.08 -6.71
CA ASN A 244 15.78 2.51 -7.48
C ASN A 244 15.73 3.03 -8.91
N GLU A 245 15.99 4.33 -9.13
CA GLU A 245 15.99 4.92 -10.47
C GLU A 245 17.18 4.42 -11.31
N ILE A 246 18.37 4.37 -10.73
CA ILE A 246 19.57 3.77 -11.33
C ILE A 246 19.28 2.33 -11.74
N SER A 247 18.69 1.53 -10.84
CA SER A 247 18.35 0.13 -11.09
C SER A 247 17.33 -0.03 -12.24
N LYS A 248 16.36 0.88 -12.39
CA LYS A 248 15.41 0.86 -13.52
C LYS A 248 16.11 1.16 -14.85
N LEU A 249 17.02 2.12 -14.87
CA LEU A 249 17.77 2.49 -16.07
C LEU A 249 18.84 1.46 -16.41
N GLU A 250 19.47 0.83 -15.42
CA GLU A 250 20.41 -0.29 -15.60
C GLU A 250 19.73 -1.48 -16.26
N ALA A 251 18.42 -1.66 -16.08
CA ALA A 251 17.67 -2.69 -16.79
C ALA A 251 17.76 -2.51 -18.32
N LEU A 252 17.73 -1.27 -18.83
CA LEU A 252 17.93 -0.97 -20.26
C LEU A 252 19.36 -1.28 -20.70
N TYR A 253 20.36 -1.02 -19.86
CA TYR A 253 21.75 -1.38 -20.16
C TYR A 253 21.95 -2.90 -20.19
N THR A 254 21.28 -3.60 -19.28
CA THR A 254 21.33 -5.06 -19.15
C THR A 254 20.72 -5.78 -20.34
N SER A 255 19.74 -5.15 -21.02
CA SER A 255 19.02 -5.70 -22.18
C SER A 255 19.57 -5.23 -23.54
N ARG A 256 20.78 -4.67 -23.61
CA ARG A 256 21.38 -4.14 -24.86
C ARG A 256 21.52 -5.15 -25.99
N THR A 257 21.59 -6.44 -25.67
CA THR A 257 21.60 -7.50 -26.68
C THR A 257 20.30 -7.55 -27.47
N ALA A 258 19.18 -7.16 -26.86
CA ALA A 258 17.85 -7.10 -27.46
C ALA A 258 17.54 -5.77 -28.17
N GLN A 259 18.47 -4.81 -28.15
CA GLN A 259 18.30 -3.46 -28.71
C GLN A 259 19.04 -3.35 -30.03
N ARG A 260 18.37 -2.79 -31.05
CA ARG A 260 19.00 -2.40 -32.30
C ARG A 260 19.93 -1.20 -32.07
N TYR A 261 19.45 -0.19 -31.36
CA TYR A 261 20.24 0.98 -30.98
C TYR A 261 20.52 0.94 -29.48
N LYS A 262 21.75 0.60 -29.12
CA LYS A 262 22.07 0.20 -27.74
C LYS A 262 22.13 1.39 -26.78
N PHE A 263 21.55 1.23 -25.59
CA PHE A 263 21.72 2.15 -24.48
C PHE A 263 23.20 2.14 -24.01
N GLN A 264 23.90 3.27 -24.06
CA GLN A 264 25.38 3.23 -24.05
C GLN A 264 26.02 3.07 -22.67
N HIS A 265 25.40 3.59 -21.62
CA HIS A 265 26.03 3.81 -20.33
C HIS A 265 25.36 2.96 -19.25
N SER A 266 26.14 2.27 -18.39
CA SER A 266 25.63 1.55 -17.22
C SER A 266 25.49 2.54 -16.07
N PRO A 267 24.28 2.95 -15.67
CA PRO A 267 24.11 3.87 -14.56
C PRO A 267 24.65 3.26 -13.24
N MET A 268 24.51 1.94 -13.06
CA MET A 268 24.98 1.27 -11.85
C MET A 268 26.49 1.36 -11.68
N LYS A 269 27.26 1.07 -12.75
CA LYS A 269 28.73 1.14 -12.73
C LYS A 269 29.27 2.56 -12.61
N ILE A 270 28.58 3.54 -13.19
CA ILE A 270 29.10 4.90 -13.27
C ILE A 270 28.77 5.71 -12.01
N PHE A 271 27.63 5.43 -11.36
CA PHE A 271 27.11 6.29 -10.30
C PHE A 271 27.11 5.66 -8.90
N SER A 272 27.47 4.38 -8.76
CA SER A 272 27.62 3.70 -7.45
C SER A 272 26.45 3.95 -6.50
N GLY A 273 25.21 3.70 -6.95
CA GLY A 273 24.02 3.91 -6.12
C GLY A 273 23.64 5.38 -5.87
N GLY A 274 24.42 6.35 -6.36
CA GLY A 274 24.21 7.79 -6.20
C GLY A 274 25.42 8.52 -5.63
N GLU A 275 26.28 7.81 -4.90
CA GLU A 275 27.43 8.36 -4.16
C GLU A 275 28.43 9.09 -5.07
N ALA A 276 28.57 8.66 -6.33
CA ALA A 276 29.51 9.29 -7.25
C ALA A 276 29.00 10.61 -7.87
N ILE A 277 27.74 11.00 -7.61
CA ILE A 277 27.13 12.22 -8.20
C ILE A 277 26.51 13.17 -7.20
N PHE A 278 26.12 12.70 -6.01
CA PHE A 278 25.59 13.54 -4.96
C PHE A 278 26.62 13.71 -3.85
N TYR A 279 26.76 14.93 -3.35
CA TYR A 279 27.58 15.21 -2.19
C TYR A 279 26.95 14.64 -0.92
N ASP A 280 25.63 14.81 -0.78
CA ASP A 280 24.81 14.24 0.29
C ASP A 280 23.54 13.60 -0.28
N MET A 281 23.02 12.60 0.42
CA MET A 281 21.72 11.99 0.16
C MET A 281 20.98 11.77 1.48
N VAL A 282 19.65 11.81 1.42
CA VAL A 282 18.82 11.46 2.57
C VAL A 282 18.90 9.96 2.79
N GLU A 283 19.55 9.57 3.88
CA GLU A 283 19.73 8.19 4.29
C GLU A 283 18.40 7.45 4.43
N ARG A 284 18.46 6.13 4.25
CA ARG A 284 17.31 5.27 4.49
C ARG A 284 17.03 5.15 5.98
N ILE A 285 16.03 5.88 6.46
CA ILE A 285 15.54 5.75 7.84
C ILE A 285 14.78 4.43 8.02
N LYS A 286 15.14 3.66 9.05
CA LYS A 286 14.41 2.47 9.50
C LYS A 286 12.96 2.85 9.87
N THR A 287 11.99 1.96 9.63
CA THR A 287 10.60 2.20 10.05
C THR A 287 10.55 2.46 11.56
N PRO A 288 10.08 3.60 12.07
CA PRO A 288 10.13 3.90 13.52
C PRO A 288 9.43 2.83 14.37
N LEU A 289 10.09 2.39 15.44
CA LEU A 289 9.50 1.46 16.41
C LEU A 289 8.49 2.24 17.25
N MET A 290 7.33 1.62 17.52
CA MET A 290 6.32 2.25 18.36
C MET A 290 6.80 2.27 19.81
N PRO A 291 6.58 3.35 20.57
CA PRO A 291 6.79 3.32 22.01
C PRO A 291 6.00 2.18 22.67
N VAL A 292 6.57 1.58 23.71
CA VAL A 292 6.01 0.39 24.38
C VAL A 292 4.58 0.63 24.85
N LEU A 293 4.33 1.73 25.56
CA LEU A 293 3.00 2.05 26.07
C LEU A 293 1.97 2.23 24.95
N VAL A 294 2.35 2.85 23.84
CA VAL A 294 1.46 3.02 22.67
C VAL A 294 1.14 1.67 22.05
N SER A 295 2.13 0.82 21.87
CA SER A 295 1.96 -0.47 21.19
C SER A 295 1.12 -1.45 22.01
N LEU A 296 1.41 -1.58 23.31
CA LEU A 296 0.67 -2.43 24.23
C LEU A 296 -0.76 -1.92 24.43
N HIS A 297 -0.96 -0.60 24.50
CA HIS A 297 -2.30 -0.01 24.56
C HIS A 297 -3.11 -0.35 23.31
N ALA A 298 -2.54 -0.13 22.11
CA ALA A 298 -3.24 -0.43 20.85
C ALA A 298 -3.66 -1.91 20.76
N ILE A 299 -2.76 -2.84 21.13
CA ILE A 299 -3.05 -4.28 21.13
C ILE A 299 -4.11 -4.63 22.17
N SER A 300 -3.96 -4.14 23.41
CA SER A 300 -4.87 -4.42 24.52
C SER A 300 -6.28 -3.87 24.27
N SER A 301 -6.39 -2.62 23.78
CA SER A 301 -7.67 -2.03 23.40
C SER A 301 -8.32 -2.77 22.24
N ALA A 302 -7.54 -3.21 21.25
CA ALA A 302 -8.05 -4.00 20.14
C ALA A 302 -8.61 -5.36 20.60
N LEU A 303 -7.88 -6.08 21.45
CA LEU A 303 -8.33 -7.35 22.05
C LEU A 303 -9.59 -7.15 22.89
N SER A 304 -9.62 -6.10 23.71
CA SER A 304 -10.77 -5.76 24.55
C SER A 304 -12.00 -5.43 23.70
N PHE A 305 -11.82 -4.69 22.60
CA PHE A 305 -12.91 -4.37 21.68
C PHE A 305 -13.54 -5.64 21.10
N THR A 306 -12.73 -6.55 20.55
CA THR A 306 -13.26 -7.77 19.92
C THR A 306 -13.90 -8.70 20.93
N ARG A 307 -13.29 -8.86 22.12
CA ARG A 307 -13.81 -9.66 23.22
C ARG A 307 -15.16 -9.18 23.74
N ILE A 308 -15.28 -7.87 23.99
CA ILE A 308 -16.47 -7.31 24.65
C ILE A 308 -17.59 -7.08 23.64
N TYR A 309 -17.26 -6.54 22.47
CA TYR A 309 -18.25 -6.02 21.52
C TYR A 309 -18.49 -6.92 20.31
N GLY A 310 -17.54 -7.75 19.89
CA GLY A 310 -17.55 -8.42 18.59
C GLY A 310 -18.85 -9.18 18.29
N ALA A 311 -19.16 -10.20 19.08
CA ALA A 311 -20.35 -11.04 18.89
C ALA A 311 -21.66 -10.25 19.05
N SER A 312 -21.73 -9.33 20.02
CA SER A 312 -22.94 -8.52 20.26
C SER A 312 -23.19 -7.47 19.18
N LEU A 313 -22.13 -6.92 18.59
CA LEU A 313 -22.22 -6.00 17.46
C LEU A 313 -22.69 -6.74 16.19
N ARG A 314 -22.19 -7.95 15.94
CA ARG A 314 -22.68 -8.81 14.85
C ARG A 314 -24.15 -9.13 15.02
N GLN A 315 -24.56 -9.57 16.23
CA GLN A 315 -25.96 -9.86 16.52
C GLN A 315 -26.85 -8.62 16.30
N TYR A 316 -26.42 -7.45 16.78
CA TYR A 316 -27.16 -6.21 16.59
C TYR A 316 -27.35 -5.88 15.10
N LEU A 317 -26.32 -6.04 14.27
CA LEU A 317 -26.43 -5.83 12.82
C LEU A 317 -27.39 -6.81 12.15
N SER A 318 -27.43 -8.07 12.60
CA SER A 318 -28.37 -9.06 12.09
C SER A 318 -29.81 -8.68 12.44
N ASP A 319 -30.06 -8.22 13.66
CA ASP A 319 -31.38 -7.79 14.11
C ASP A 319 -31.85 -6.53 13.37
N LEU A 320 -30.92 -5.61 13.10
CA LEU A 320 -31.17 -4.45 12.24
C LEU A 320 -31.51 -4.87 10.81
N SER A 321 -30.76 -5.81 10.23
CA SER A 321 -31.06 -6.33 8.88
C SER A 321 -32.48 -6.91 8.80
N LYS A 322 -32.90 -7.69 9.80
CA LYS A 322 -34.26 -8.26 9.87
C LYS A 322 -35.33 -7.16 9.96
N ALA A 323 -35.10 -6.14 10.79
CA ALA A 323 -36.02 -5.01 10.90
C ALA A 323 -36.16 -4.23 9.58
N GLU A 324 -35.07 -4.04 8.85
CA GLU A 324 -35.09 -3.40 7.54
C GLU A 324 -35.83 -4.23 6.49
N GLU A 325 -35.60 -5.54 6.45
CA GLU A 325 -36.33 -6.43 5.56
C GLU A 325 -37.84 -6.43 5.84
N ASN A 326 -38.22 -6.39 7.12
CA ASN A 326 -39.62 -6.27 7.51
C ASN A 326 -40.20 -4.93 7.06
N ARG A 327 -39.46 -3.83 7.25
CA ARG A 327 -39.89 -2.50 6.80
C ARG A 327 -40.05 -2.42 5.27
N ILE A 328 -39.16 -3.05 4.52
CA ILE A 328 -39.23 -3.15 3.06
C ILE A 328 -40.51 -3.91 2.63
N LYS A 329 -40.86 -5.00 3.33
CA LYS A 329 -42.10 -5.75 3.09
C LYS A 329 -43.34 -4.91 3.41
N GLU A 330 -43.35 -4.19 4.53
CA GLU A 330 -44.45 -3.29 4.91
C GLU A 330 -44.69 -2.18 3.88
N LEU A 331 -43.61 -1.58 3.39
CA LEU A 331 -43.66 -0.56 2.35
C LEU A 331 -44.10 -1.12 0.98
N SER A 332 -44.26 -2.45 0.85
CA SER A 332 -44.62 -3.14 -0.39
C SER A 332 -43.69 -2.80 -1.56
N ILE A 333 -42.41 -2.57 -1.26
CA ILE A 333 -41.38 -2.25 -2.26
C ILE A 333 -40.50 -3.46 -2.55
N ALA A 334 -39.98 -3.54 -3.77
CA ALA A 334 -38.98 -4.54 -4.12
C ALA A 334 -37.65 -4.24 -3.40
N LEU A 335 -36.92 -5.29 -3.01
CA LEU A 335 -35.58 -5.15 -2.41
C LEU A 335 -34.59 -4.39 -3.32
N SER A 336 -34.79 -4.43 -4.64
CA SER A 336 -34.01 -3.67 -5.63
C SER A 336 -34.30 -2.17 -5.64
N THR A 337 -35.50 -1.74 -5.22
CA THR A 337 -35.91 -0.32 -5.17
C THR A 337 -35.74 0.31 -3.79
N SER A 338 -35.40 -0.49 -2.78
CA SER A 338 -35.11 -0.07 -1.39
C SER A 338 -34.12 1.09 -1.27
N ARG A 339 -33.20 1.25 -2.23
CA ARG A 339 -32.22 2.35 -2.27
C ARG A 339 -32.87 3.73 -2.20
N ASN A 340 -34.05 3.90 -2.80
CA ASN A 340 -34.74 5.18 -2.83
C ASN A 340 -35.33 5.55 -1.45
N HIS A 341 -35.56 4.57 -0.59
CA HIS A 341 -36.12 4.75 0.76
C HIS A 341 -35.09 4.43 1.86
N ASN A 342 -33.79 4.46 1.52
CA ASN A 342 -32.72 3.99 2.40
C ASN A 342 -32.72 4.70 3.77
N ILE A 343 -32.92 6.03 3.79
CA ILE A 343 -32.94 6.81 5.04
C ILE A 343 -34.13 6.39 5.92
N GLU A 344 -35.32 6.26 5.33
CA GLU A 344 -36.53 5.86 6.06
C GLU A 344 -36.39 4.45 6.65
N ILE A 345 -35.88 3.50 5.86
CA ILE A 345 -35.67 2.12 6.28
C ILE A 345 -34.67 2.04 7.43
N LYS A 346 -33.54 2.76 7.33
CA LYS A 346 -32.51 2.83 8.38
C LYS A 346 -33.03 3.40 9.68
N ASN A 347 -33.72 4.54 9.62
CA ASN A 347 -34.25 5.20 10.81
C ASN A 347 -35.27 4.31 11.51
N HIS A 348 -36.19 3.71 10.74
CA HIS A 348 -37.15 2.75 11.27
C HIS A 348 -36.46 1.57 11.97
N ALA A 349 -35.49 0.93 11.31
CA ALA A 349 -34.78 -0.20 11.92
C ALA A 349 -34.02 0.20 13.18
N PHE A 350 -33.35 1.35 13.18
CA PHE A 350 -32.62 1.85 14.33
C PHE A 350 -33.53 2.15 15.53
N GLU A 351 -34.69 2.76 15.30
CA GLU A 351 -35.68 3.09 16.34
C GLU A 351 -36.35 1.84 16.94
N ASN A 352 -36.52 0.77 16.15
CA ASN A 352 -37.26 -0.42 16.55
C ASN A 352 -36.39 -1.56 17.07
N VAL A 353 -35.07 -1.53 16.89
CA VAL A 353 -34.16 -2.58 17.37
C VAL A 353 -33.42 -2.11 18.62
N LYS A 354 -33.59 -2.88 19.71
CA LYS A 354 -32.94 -2.61 20.99
C LYS A 354 -31.43 -2.86 20.91
N ILE A 355 -30.64 -1.85 21.27
CA ILE A 355 -29.18 -1.97 21.41
C ILE A 355 -28.83 -2.96 22.54
N PRO A 356 -28.06 -4.04 22.27
CA PRO A 356 -27.61 -4.99 23.28
C PRO A 356 -26.82 -4.34 24.41
N SER A 357 -26.99 -4.83 25.65
CA SER A 357 -26.34 -4.28 26.85
C SER A 357 -24.81 -4.21 26.74
N LYS A 358 -24.19 -5.24 26.16
CA LYS A 358 -22.73 -5.34 25.98
C LYS A 358 -22.14 -4.26 25.08
N ILE A 359 -22.91 -3.69 24.15
CA ILE A 359 -22.42 -2.63 23.23
C ILE A 359 -22.95 -1.24 23.59
N LYS A 360 -23.70 -1.09 24.69
CA LYS A 360 -24.20 0.23 25.11
C LYS A 360 -23.08 1.23 25.40
N SER A 361 -21.94 0.76 25.90
CA SER A 361 -20.76 1.60 26.14
C SER A 361 -20.11 2.14 24.86
N LEU A 362 -20.42 1.60 23.68
CA LEU A 362 -20.04 2.20 22.40
C LEU A 362 -20.83 3.47 22.08
N ASN A 363 -21.89 3.77 22.84
CA ASN A 363 -22.71 4.98 22.66
C ASN A 363 -23.18 5.16 21.19
N ILE A 364 -23.81 4.11 20.64
CA ILE A 364 -24.32 4.14 19.27
C ILE A 364 -25.61 4.97 19.26
N THR A 365 -25.60 6.12 18.59
CA THR A 365 -26.69 7.11 18.61
C THR A 365 -27.42 7.23 17.28
N SER A 366 -26.88 6.66 16.20
CA SER A 366 -27.49 6.73 14.86
C SER A 366 -27.13 5.54 13.98
N TRP A 367 -27.86 5.39 12.87
CA TRP A 367 -27.51 4.43 11.83
C TRP A 367 -26.28 4.87 11.01
N GLU A 368 -26.29 6.11 10.53
CA GLU A 368 -25.23 6.73 9.75
C GLU A 368 -25.02 8.19 10.20
N ASN A 369 -23.84 8.75 9.93
CA ASN A 369 -23.60 10.17 10.15
C ASN A 369 -24.14 10.98 8.96
N GLY A 370 -24.67 12.17 9.22
CA GLY A 370 -25.23 13.04 8.19
C GLY A 370 -24.16 13.64 7.26
N ASP A 371 -22.97 13.98 7.78
CA ASP A 371 -21.86 14.53 7.00
C ASP A 371 -20.52 13.92 7.44
N ASP A 372 -20.01 12.98 6.64
CA ASP A 372 -18.80 12.22 6.95
C ASP A 372 -17.51 13.05 6.82
N THR A 373 -17.58 14.21 6.17
CA THR A 373 -16.40 14.99 5.75
C THR A 373 -15.76 15.81 6.86
N ASN A 374 -16.46 15.98 8.00
CA ASN A 374 -16.03 16.83 9.12
C ASN A 374 -15.96 16.12 10.47
N LEU A 375 -16.02 14.79 10.48
CA LEU A 375 -16.08 14.05 11.73
C LEU A 375 -14.72 14.08 12.45
N LYS A 376 -14.68 14.75 13.60
CA LYS A 376 -13.51 14.71 14.51
C LYS A 376 -13.56 13.42 15.30
N TYR A 377 -12.45 12.69 15.37
CA TYR A 377 -12.42 11.41 16.09
C TYR A 377 -12.67 11.56 17.60
N SER A 378 -12.42 12.74 18.18
CA SER A 378 -12.81 13.09 19.55
C SER A 378 -14.30 12.94 19.84
N GLU A 379 -15.15 13.15 18.84
CA GLU A 379 -16.61 13.16 18.99
C GLU A 379 -17.20 11.74 18.98
N LEU A 380 -16.43 10.73 18.57
CA LEU A 380 -16.87 9.33 18.52
C LEU A 380 -17.25 8.77 19.89
N ARG A 381 -16.64 9.29 20.95
CA ARG A 381 -16.94 8.88 22.33
C ARG A 381 -18.27 9.47 22.82
N ASN A 382 -18.68 10.62 22.25
CA ASN A 382 -19.93 11.32 22.58
C ASN A 382 -21.15 10.78 21.84
N GLY A 383 -20.93 10.00 20.79
CA GLY A 383 -21.95 9.29 20.05
C GLY A 383 -21.41 8.86 18.70
N MET A 384 -21.62 7.60 18.31
CA MET A 384 -21.19 7.10 17.01
C MET A 384 -22.32 6.44 16.23
N SER A 385 -22.14 6.35 14.92
CA SER A 385 -23.06 5.59 14.08
C SER A 385 -22.72 4.09 14.07
N VAL A 386 -23.71 3.26 13.69
CA VAL A 386 -23.50 1.83 13.43
C VAL A 386 -22.35 1.59 12.45
N ARG A 387 -22.24 2.42 11.40
CA ARG A 387 -21.14 2.35 10.42
C ARG A 387 -19.77 2.57 11.05
N THR A 388 -19.68 3.51 11.98
CA THR A 388 -18.42 3.77 12.68
C THR A 388 -18.05 2.62 13.61
N ALA A 389 -19.03 2.02 14.31
CA ALA A 389 -18.78 0.84 15.15
C ALA A 389 -18.20 -0.35 14.34
N VAL A 390 -18.74 -0.62 13.14
CA VAL A 390 -18.18 -1.63 12.21
C VAL A 390 -16.74 -1.29 11.79
N ARG A 391 -16.46 -0.02 11.53
CA ARG A 391 -15.14 0.44 11.15
C ARG A 391 -14.13 0.33 12.30
N LEU A 392 -14.55 0.57 13.55
CA LEU A 392 -13.74 0.30 14.75
C LEU A 392 -13.44 -1.19 14.90
N TYR A 393 -14.43 -2.07 14.69
CA TYR A 393 -14.21 -3.52 14.71
C TYR A 393 -13.21 -3.94 13.63
N THR A 394 -13.33 -3.38 12.43
CA THR A 394 -12.38 -3.61 11.33
C THR A 394 -10.94 -3.24 11.74
N ALA A 395 -10.77 -2.07 12.37
CA ALA A 395 -9.47 -1.63 12.85
C ALA A 395 -8.92 -2.52 13.97
N ALA A 396 -9.76 -2.89 14.94
CA ALA A 396 -9.38 -3.77 16.06
C ALA A 396 -8.88 -5.13 15.56
N MET A 397 -9.61 -5.77 14.65
CA MET A 397 -9.18 -7.05 14.07
C MET A 397 -7.90 -6.89 13.23
N TYR A 398 -7.78 -5.79 12.48
CA TYR A 398 -6.58 -5.54 11.68
C TYR A 398 -5.33 -5.32 12.55
N ILE A 399 -5.44 -4.60 13.68
CA ILE A 399 -4.35 -4.42 14.65
C ILE A 399 -3.89 -5.77 15.19
N GLN A 400 -4.83 -6.63 15.60
CA GLN A 400 -4.52 -7.96 16.11
C GLN A 400 -3.78 -8.80 15.06
N LEU A 401 -4.32 -8.94 13.86
CA LEU A 401 -3.66 -9.73 12.82
C LEU A 401 -2.30 -9.14 12.42
N ALA A 402 -2.16 -7.82 12.34
CA ALA A 402 -0.87 -7.18 12.06
C ALA A 402 0.17 -7.40 13.17
N SER A 403 -0.29 -7.48 14.43
CA SER A 403 0.57 -7.66 15.61
C SER A 403 0.97 -9.11 15.84
N PHE A 404 0.15 -10.10 15.49
CA PHE A 404 0.40 -11.52 15.80
C PHE A 404 0.86 -12.38 14.60
N SER A 405 0.77 -11.89 13.36
CA SER A 405 1.18 -12.67 12.17
C SER A 405 2.46 -12.19 11.49
N ALA A 406 3.02 -11.07 11.94
CA ALA A 406 4.04 -10.31 11.22
C ALA A 406 3.65 -9.95 9.77
N GLY A 407 2.37 -9.99 9.38
CA GLY A 407 1.94 -9.84 7.99
C GLY A 407 2.32 -8.50 7.35
N ARG A 408 2.63 -8.50 6.04
CA ARG A 408 2.75 -7.25 5.26
C ARG A 408 1.35 -6.69 4.99
N SER A 409 1.21 -5.36 4.85
CA SER A 409 -0.08 -4.74 4.53
C SER A 409 -0.80 -5.39 3.35
N SER A 410 -0.06 -5.68 2.28
CA SER A 410 -0.60 -6.36 1.10
C SER A 410 -1.10 -7.78 1.40
N SER A 411 -0.40 -8.54 2.25
CA SER A 411 -0.78 -9.90 2.60
C SER A 411 -2.04 -9.91 3.48
N LEU A 412 -2.09 -9.01 4.47
CA LEU A 412 -3.25 -8.83 5.35
C LEU A 412 -4.48 -8.34 4.58
N GLN A 413 -4.28 -7.38 3.67
CA GLN A 413 -5.33 -6.85 2.81
C GLN A 413 -5.94 -7.92 1.90
N THR A 414 -5.17 -8.95 1.51
CA THR A 414 -5.60 -10.04 0.62
C THR A 414 -6.03 -11.30 1.35
N LEU A 415 -6.15 -11.29 2.68
CA LEU A 415 -6.65 -12.43 3.44
C LEU A 415 -8.03 -12.86 2.92
N ARG A 416 -8.22 -14.17 2.70
CA ARG A 416 -9.51 -14.75 2.34
C ARG A 416 -10.40 -14.91 3.58
N ARG A 417 -11.72 -15.05 3.41
CA ARG A 417 -12.62 -15.23 4.56
C ARG A 417 -12.30 -16.52 5.34
N ASN A 418 -11.92 -17.58 4.64
CA ASN A 418 -11.50 -18.86 5.22
C ASN A 418 -10.00 -18.91 5.61
N CYS A 419 -9.37 -17.77 5.91
CA CYS A 419 -7.94 -17.74 6.24
C CYS A 419 -7.60 -18.31 7.62
N PHE A 420 -8.57 -18.56 8.48
CA PHE A 420 -8.36 -19.16 9.79
C PHE A 420 -8.52 -20.67 9.69
N VAL A 421 -7.45 -21.43 9.91
CA VAL A 421 -7.47 -22.89 9.79
C VAL A 421 -6.90 -23.58 11.03
N LEU A 422 -7.41 -24.77 11.32
CA LEU A 422 -6.79 -25.67 12.28
C LEU A 422 -5.74 -26.50 11.53
N SER A 423 -4.50 -26.44 11.99
CA SER A 423 -3.39 -27.20 11.42
C SER A 423 -3.66 -28.71 11.62
N PRO A 424 -3.67 -29.51 10.54
CA PRO A 424 -3.89 -30.95 10.65
C PRO A 424 -2.65 -31.68 11.21
N ILE A 425 -1.51 -30.99 11.35
CA ILE A 425 -0.25 -31.59 11.77
C ILE A 425 -0.14 -31.62 13.29
N ASP A 426 -0.42 -30.50 13.94
CA ASP A 426 -0.21 -30.28 15.38
C ASP A 426 -1.49 -29.86 16.12
N GLY A 427 -2.60 -29.63 15.40
CA GLY A 427 -3.85 -29.16 16.00
C GLY A 427 -3.79 -27.70 16.48
N LEU A 428 -2.77 -26.94 16.10
CA LEU A 428 -2.65 -25.51 16.41
C LEU A 428 -3.41 -24.66 15.39
N PHE A 429 -3.58 -23.38 15.70
CA PHE A 429 -4.34 -22.44 14.88
C PHE A 429 -3.43 -21.64 13.97
N ASP A 430 -3.76 -21.62 12.68
CA ASP A 430 -2.99 -20.92 11.65
C ASP A 430 -3.81 -19.83 10.97
N LEU A 431 -3.10 -18.78 10.58
CA LEU A 431 -3.52 -17.81 9.59
C LEU A 431 -2.89 -18.14 8.24
N VAL A 432 -3.74 -18.43 7.25
CA VAL A 432 -3.36 -18.69 5.87
C VAL A 432 -3.23 -17.36 5.13
N MET A 433 -2.01 -17.03 4.72
CA MET A 433 -1.68 -15.77 4.07
C MET A 433 -0.99 -15.99 2.73
N ARG A 434 -1.11 -15.01 1.84
CA ARG A 434 -0.40 -14.99 0.57
C ARG A 434 0.80 -14.04 0.65
N ILE A 435 2.01 -14.53 0.40
CA ILE A 435 3.24 -13.70 0.48
C ILE A 435 3.70 -13.25 -0.92
N PRO A 436 3.75 -11.93 -1.19
CA PRO A 436 4.11 -11.39 -2.51
C PRO A 436 5.60 -11.15 -2.76
N LYS A 437 6.45 -11.17 -1.72
CA LYS A 437 7.81 -10.62 -1.81
C LYS A 437 8.94 -11.65 -1.91
N SER A 438 8.71 -12.92 -1.56
CA SER A 438 9.76 -13.95 -1.52
C SER A 438 9.70 -14.92 -2.70
N SER A 439 8.55 -15.14 -3.32
CA SER A 439 8.46 -16.04 -4.47
C SER A 439 8.91 -15.31 -5.74
N GLU A 440 9.82 -15.93 -6.49
CA GLU A 440 10.08 -15.60 -7.90
C GLU A 440 8.86 -15.87 -8.80
N ARG A 441 7.76 -16.36 -8.21
CA ARG A 441 6.52 -16.77 -8.84
C ARG A 441 5.54 -15.60 -8.93
N ILE A 442 4.78 -15.55 -10.03
CA ILE A 442 3.68 -14.60 -10.21
C ILE A 442 2.52 -14.93 -9.27
N GLU A 443 2.29 -16.23 -9.06
CA GLU A 443 1.37 -16.73 -8.05
C GLU A 443 1.99 -16.57 -6.67
N LEU A 444 1.17 -16.07 -5.74
CA LEU A 444 1.60 -15.88 -4.37
C LEU A 444 1.67 -17.25 -3.71
N GLU A 445 2.75 -17.47 -2.98
CA GLU A 445 2.82 -18.63 -2.11
C GLU A 445 1.82 -18.45 -0.98
N GLU A 446 0.92 -19.42 -0.86
CA GLU A 446 0.06 -19.57 0.31
C GLU A 446 0.89 -20.20 1.43
N VAL A 447 0.93 -19.51 2.57
CA VAL A 447 1.71 -19.92 3.72
C VAL A 447 0.85 -19.91 4.96
N HIS A 448 1.18 -20.82 5.88
CA HIS A 448 0.55 -20.92 7.19
C HIS A 448 1.41 -20.19 8.21
N ARG A 449 0.80 -19.35 9.06
CA ARG A 449 1.47 -18.71 10.19
C ARG A 449 0.69 -19.00 11.46
N PRO A 450 1.32 -19.55 12.50
CA PRO A 450 0.62 -19.83 13.74
C PRO A 450 0.14 -18.53 14.37
N ILE A 451 -1.05 -18.58 14.95
CA ILE A 451 -1.67 -17.50 15.71
C ILE A 451 -2.19 -18.05 17.03
N PRO A 452 -2.33 -17.20 18.07
CA PRO A 452 -2.98 -17.61 19.30
C PRO A 452 -4.44 -18.04 19.08
N ASP A 453 -4.91 -18.99 19.87
CA ASP A 453 -6.30 -19.50 19.89
C ASP A 453 -7.35 -18.37 20.01
N VAL A 454 -7.10 -17.40 20.88
CA VAL A 454 -7.98 -16.25 21.07
C VAL A 454 -8.10 -15.38 19.82
N ILE A 455 -7.00 -15.27 19.04
CA ILE A 455 -7.00 -14.52 17.77
C ILE A 455 -7.75 -15.29 16.69
N TYR A 456 -7.64 -16.62 16.71
CA TYR A 456 -8.41 -17.49 15.83
C TYR A 456 -9.92 -17.34 16.08
N ASP A 457 -10.37 -17.45 17.34
CA ASP A 457 -11.78 -17.31 17.70
C ASP A 457 -12.35 -15.92 17.34
N TYR A 458 -11.61 -14.85 17.65
CA TYR A 458 -12.01 -13.49 17.29
C TYR A 458 -12.01 -13.29 15.77
N GLY A 459 -11.07 -13.92 15.07
CA GLY A 459 -11.01 -13.95 13.62
C GLY A 459 -12.23 -14.59 12.99
N LEU A 460 -12.69 -15.74 13.51
CA LEU A 460 -13.90 -16.42 13.06
C LEU A 460 -15.15 -15.56 13.29
N GLU A 461 -15.31 -14.97 14.48
CA GLU A 461 -16.44 -14.07 14.76
C GLU A 461 -16.43 -12.83 13.85
N PHE A 462 -15.25 -12.30 13.52
CA PHE A 462 -15.13 -11.21 12.56
C PHE A 462 -15.46 -11.68 11.12
N ALA A 463 -15.05 -12.88 10.72
CA ALA A 463 -15.43 -13.44 9.42
C ALA A 463 -16.95 -13.59 9.30
N LEU A 464 -17.64 -14.04 10.35
CA LEU A 464 -19.10 -14.12 10.40
C LEU A 464 -19.77 -12.74 10.27
N LEU A 465 -19.20 -11.69 10.87
CA LEU A 465 -19.67 -10.31 10.68
C LEU A 465 -19.58 -9.89 9.21
N VAL A 466 -18.49 -10.23 8.53
CA VAL A 466 -18.29 -9.91 7.11
C VAL A 466 -19.34 -10.64 6.26
N CYS A 467 -19.60 -11.92 6.54
CA CYS A 467 -20.66 -12.68 5.88
C CYS A 467 -22.03 -12.01 6.04
N GLU A 468 -22.40 -11.59 7.26
CA GLU A 468 -23.67 -10.90 7.52
C GLU A 468 -23.81 -9.61 6.68
N LEU A 469 -22.74 -8.82 6.57
CA LEU A 469 -22.73 -7.59 5.78
C LEU A 469 -22.87 -7.85 4.27
N GLU A 470 -22.35 -8.97 3.78
CA GLU A 470 -22.47 -9.39 2.39
C GLU A 470 -23.86 -9.96 2.08
N GLU A 471 -24.39 -10.80 2.96
CA GLU A 471 -25.73 -11.39 2.88
C GLU A 471 -26.82 -10.31 2.90
N ARG A 472 -26.65 -9.29 3.74
CA ARG A 472 -27.51 -8.11 3.78
C ARG A 472 -27.56 -7.34 2.46
N ARG A 473 -26.56 -7.54 1.60
CA ARG A 473 -26.51 -7.00 0.22
C ARG A 473 -27.01 -7.98 -0.84
N GLY A 474 -27.56 -9.12 -0.42
CA GLY A 474 -27.98 -10.22 -1.28
C GLY A 474 -26.83 -10.88 -2.00
N PHE A 475 -25.62 -10.87 -1.41
CA PHE A 475 -24.41 -11.42 -2.01
C PHE A 475 -23.86 -12.57 -1.16
N ILE A 476 -23.84 -13.76 -1.76
CA ILE A 476 -23.28 -14.98 -1.17
C ILE A 476 -22.22 -15.47 -2.15
N GLY A 477 -20.95 -15.26 -1.80
CA GLY A 477 -19.81 -15.82 -2.54
C GLY A 477 -19.14 -16.96 -1.78
N ALA A 478 -18.28 -17.70 -2.46
CA ALA A 478 -17.47 -18.73 -1.81
C ALA A 478 -16.40 -18.09 -0.91
N GLU A 479 -16.14 -18.68 0.26
CA GLU A 479 -15.21 -18.11 1.25
C GLU A 479 -13.78 -17.91 0.74
N HIS A 480 -13.30 -18.82 -0.12
CA HIS A 480 -11.97 -18.76 -0.72
C HIS A 480 -11.83 -17.68 -1.81
N GLU A 481 -12.95 -17.16 -2.35
CA GLU A 481 -12.95 -16.12 -3.38
C GLU A 481 -13.05 -14.70 -2.79
N LEU A 482 -13.59 -14.57 -1.58
CA LEU A 482 -13.87 -13.29 -0.93
C LEU A 482 -12.83 -12.95 0.13
N PHE A 483 -12.75 -11.66 0.46
CA PHE A 483 -11.71 -11.12 1.34
C PHE A 483 -12.25 -10.93 2.76
N LEU A 484 -11.44 -11.29 3.77
CA LEU A 484 -11.74 -10.98 5.18
C LEU A 484 -11.88 -9.47 5.37
N PHE A 485 -10.96 -8.69 4.78
CA PHE A 485 -11.02 -7.23 4.72
C PHE A 485 -11.59 -6.76 3.38
N GLY A 486 -12.80 -7.24 3.04
CA GLY A 486 -13.51 -6.87 1.82
C GLY A 486 -14.18 -5.50 1.88
N ASN A 487 -14.49 -4.91 0.72
CA ASN A 487 -15.17 -3.62 0.62
C ASN A 487 -16.59 -3.62 1.22
N ALA A 488 -17.16 -4.78 1.57
CA ALA A 488 -18.38 -4.88 2.38
C ALA A 488 -18.25 -4.07 3.69
N LEU A 489 -17.04 -4.00 4.25
CA LEU A 489 -16.71 -3.26 5.47
C LEU A 489 -16.51 -1.75 5.23
N SER A 490 -16.47 -1.29 3.98
CA SER A 490 -16.29 0.14 3.71
C SER A 490 -17.51 0.92 4.20
N TYR A 491 -17.26 2.12 4.74
CA TYR A 491 -18.30 2.94 5.35
C TYR A 491 -19.52 3.15 4.43
N ARG A 492 -19.28 3.38 3.13
CA ARG A 492 -20.35 3.56 2.11
C ARG A 492 -21.09 2.26 1.77
N SER A 493 -20.44 1.11 1.96
CA SER A 493 -21.02 -0.20 1.66
C SER A 493 -21.91 -0.71 2.78
N VAL A 494 -21.56 -0.42 4.04
CA VAL A 494 -22.43 -0.67 5.20
C VAL A 494 -23.69 0.20 5.03
N SER A 495 -24.83 -0.41 4.76
CA SER A 495 -26.09 0.29 4.45
C SER A 495 -27.26 -0.62 4.77
N ALA A 496 -28.50 -0.12 4.63
CA ALA A 496 -29.68 -0.95 4.75
C ALA A 496 -29.70 -2.12 3.77
N ALA A 497 -30.46 -3.16 4.13
CA ALA A 497 -30.73 -4.35 3.35
C ALA A 497 -31.14 -4.00 1.91
N ARG A 498 -30.42 -4.53 0.93
CA ARG A 498 -30.63 -4.24 -0.50
C ARG A 498 -30.06 -5.36 -1.35
N LYS A 499 -30.47 -5.48 -2.61
CA LYS A 499 -29.89 -6.46 -3.55
C LYS A 499 -29.30 -5.74 -4.76
N ASP A 500 -28.03 -5.35 -4.64
CA ASP A 500 -27.28 -4.68 -5.72
C ASP A 500 -26.21 -5.58 -6.36
N GLY A 501 -26.28 -6.90 -6.11
CA GLY A 501 -25.42 -7.91 -6.72
C GLY A 501 -24.03 -8.03 -6.09
N GLY A 502 -23.68 -7.17 -5.13
CA GLY A 502 -22.49 -7.33 -4.28
C GLY A 502 -21.14 -7.35 -4.99
N GLU A 503 -21.06 -6.92 -6.26
CA GLU A 503 -19.81 -6.93 -7.02
C GLU A 503 -18.68 -6.21 -6.27
N ILE A 504 -18.99 -5.13 -5.55
CA ILE A 504 -17.99 -4.41 -4.76
C ILE A 504 -17.36 -5.26 -3.65
N CYS A 505 -18.07 -6.26 -3.10
CA CYS A 505 -17.59 -7.16 -2.04
C CYS A 505 -16.48 -8.09 -2.53
N LYS A 506 -16.35 -8.30 -3.85
CA LYS A 506 -15.25 -9.08 -4.46
C LYS A 506 -13.90 -8.36 -4.44
N TYR A 507 -13.81 -7.18 -3.84
CA TYR A 507 -12.61 -6.36 -3.80
C TYR A 507 -12.17 -6.12 -2.36
N PRO A 508 -10.86 -6.14 -2.07
CA PRO A 508 -10.36 -5.81 -0.76
C PRO A 508 -10.48 -4.30 -0.49
N LEU A 509 -10.53 -3.93 0.80
CA LEU A 509 -10.45 -2.54 1.24
C LEU A 509 -9.15 -1.89 0.77
N GLY A 510 -9.19 -0.59 0.46
CA GLY A 510 -7.98 0.18 0.15
C GLY A 510 -7.09 0.44 1.38
N ASN A 511 -5.77 0.53 1.18
CA ASN A 511 -4.82 0.83 2.26
C ASN A 511 -5.11 2.16 2.96
N ASP A 512 -5.52 3.18 2.22
CA ASP A 512 -5.85 4.49 2.81
C ASP A 512 -7.04 4.38 3.76
N TYR A 513 -8.06 3.58 3.41
CA TYR A 513 -9.20 3.33 4.28
C TYR A 513 -8.79 2.56 5.55
N LEU A 514 -7.95 1.54 5.42
CA LEU A 514 -7.41 0.79 6.55
C LEU A 514 -6.59 1.68 7.49
N ASN A 515 -5.62 2.44 6.95
CA ASN A 515 -4.80 3.38 7.73
C ASN A 515 -5.66 4.41 8.47
N ASN A 516 -6.66 4.99 7.80
CA ASN A 516 -7.57 5.93 8.45
C ASN A 516 -8.42 5.26 9.53
N SER A 517 -8.80 3.98 9.34
CA SER A 517 -9.53 3.22 10.37
C SER A 517 -8.63 2.92 11.59
N LEU A 518 -7.34 2.66 11.38
CA LEU A 518 -6.36 2.56 12.46
C LEU A 518 -6.26 3.88 13.22
N HIS A 519 -6.09 5.01 12.53
CA HIS A 519 -6.03 6.32 13.19
C HIS A 519 -7.27 6.60 14.03
N MET A 520 -8.45 6.29 13.48
CA MET A 520 -9.72 6.42 14.18
C MET A 520 -9.79 5.56 15.45
N PHE A 521 -9.27 4.33 15.38
CA PHE A 521 -9.23 3.44 16.53
C PHE A 521 -8.28 3.93 17.62
N ILE A 522 -7.11 4.45 17.25
CA ILE A 522 -6.14 5.03 18.20
C ILE A 522 -6.74 6.25 18.91
N ASP A 523 -7.51 7.08 18.21
CA ASP A 523 -8.20 8.20 18.85
C ASP A 523 -9.34 7.74 19.74
N TRP A 524 -10.20 6.84 19.25
CA TRP A 524 -11.31 6.29 20.03
C TRP A 524 -10.85 5.58 21.31
N SER A 525 -9.77 4.80 21.22
CA SER A 525 -9.19 4.09 22.36
C SER A 525 -8.37 4.98 23.29
N GLU A 526 -8.23 6.27 22.99
CA GLU A 526 -7.48 7.23 23.80
C GLU A 526 -6.03 6.79 24.03
N SER A 527 -5.37 6.36 22.95
CA SER A 527 -3.97 5.93 23.01
C SER A 527 -3.07 7.02 23.65
N PRO A 528 -2.06 6.62 24.46
CA PRO A 528 -1.22 7.54 25.20
C PRO A 528 -0.64 8.67 24.33
N LEU A 529 -0.60 9.87 24.91
CA LEU A 529 0.07 11.01 24.29
C LEU A 529 1.58 10.97 24.59
N ILE A 530 2.35 11.48 23.64
CA ILE A 530 3.79 11.71 23.75
C ILE A 530 3.96 13.23 23.67
N GLY A 531 4.15 13.86 24.83
CA GLY A 531 3.93 15.30 24.97
C GLY A 531 2.47 15.65 24.66
N GLU A 532 2.26 16.55 23.71
CA GLU A 532 0.91 16.97 23.25
C GLU A 532 0.46 16.26 21.97
N LYS A 533 1.25 15.32 21.46
CA LYS A 533 1.01 14.60 20.20
C LYS A 533 0.61 13.16 20.45
N ARG A 534 -0.07 12.53 19.49
CA ARG A 534 -0.46 11.11 19.55
C ARG A 534 0.25 10.30 18.48
N TRP A 535 0.71 9.11 18.82
CA TRP A 535 1.35 8.25 17.84
C TRP A 535 0.31 7.49 17.01
N TYR A 536 0.28 7.74 15.70
CA TYR A 536 -0.64 7.04 14.79
C TYR A 536 0.10 5.95 14.01
N PRO A 537 -0.03 4.67 14.41
CA PRO A 537 0.77 3.58 13.88
C PRO A 537 0.27 3.12 12.51
N SER A 538 1.22 2.71 11.67
CA SER A 538 0.96 2.03 10.40
C SER A 538 1.11 0.50 10.54
N THR A 539 0.59 -0.28 9.59
CA THR A 539 0.78 -1.74 9.56
C THR A 539 2.26 -2.14 9.65
N HIS A 540 3.15 -1.37 9.01
CA HIS A 540 4.58 -1.66 9.01
C HIS A 540 5.21 -1.55 10.40
N GLN A 541 4.64 -0.72 11.26
CA GLN A 541 5.13 -0.55 12.63
C GLN A 541 4.68 -1.70 13.53
N PHE A 542 3.46 -2.22 13.38
CA PHE A 542 3.05 -3.47 14.04
C PHE A 542 3.91 -4.67 13.60
N ARG A 543 4.24 -4.75 12.31
CA ARG A 543 5.16 -5.77 11.81
C ARG A 543 6.59 -5.61 12.37
N ARG A 544 7.09 -4.38 12.53
CA ARG A 544 8.39 -4.14 13.18
C ARG A 544 8.33 -4.50 14.66
N LEU A 545 7.26 -4.12 15.36
CA LEU A 545 7.04 -4.49 16.76
C LEU A 545 7.11 -6.00 16.94
N PHE A 546 6.41 -6.79 16.11
CA PHE A 546 6.50 -8.25 16.17
C PHE A 546 7.95 -8.74 16.02
N ALA A 547 8.70 -8.21 15.06
CA ALA A 547 10.08 -8.63 14.84
C ALA A 547 10.99 -8.33 16.03
N VAL A 548 10.87 -7.13 16.60
CA VAL A 548 11.61 -6.72 17.80
C VAL A 548 11.24 -7.62 18.98
N MET A 549 9.95 -7.79 19.26
CA MET A 549 9.48 -8.62 20.36
C MET A 549 9.93 -10.08 20.19
N TYR A 550 9.72 -10.66 19.02
CA TYR A 550 10.06 -12.06 18.78
C TYR A 550 11.55 -12.32 18.95
N PHE A 551 12.40 -11.47 18.37
CA PHE A 551 13.85 -11.64 18.42
C PHE A 551 14.40 -11.51 19.84
N ASN A 552 13.98 -10.47 20.57
CA ASN A 552 14.50 -10.22 21.92
C ASN A 552 13.96 -11.21 22.95
N PHE A 553 12.70 -11.65 22.84
CA PHE A 553 12.12 -12.64 23.75
C PHE A 553 12.45 -14.10 23.37
N SER A 554 13.25 -14.33 22.32
CA SER A 554 13.79 -15.65 21.96
C SER A 554 15.30 -15.78 22.22
N ASP A 555 15.85 -14.91 23.08
CA ASP A 555 17.28 -14.83 23.42
C ASP A 555 18.18 -14.81 22.17
N GLU A 556 17.75 -14.10 21.12
CA GLU A 556 18.44 -13.97 19.82
C GLU A 556 18.58 -15.26 19.00
N VAL A 557 18.09 -16.41 19.48
CA VAL A 557 18.17 -17.71 18.80
C VAL A 557 17.13 -17.84 17.69
N GLY A 558 16.02 -17.09 17.77
CA GLY A 558 14.86 -17.21 16.88
C GLY A 558 14.95 -16.49 15.52
N LEU A 559 16.13 -16.14 15.03
CA LEU A 559 16.26 -15.30 13.82
C LEU A 559 15.77 -16.01 12.54
N ASP A 560 15.99 -17.32 12.43
CA ASP A 560 15.55 -18.13 11.29
C ASP A 560 14.02 -18.26 11.27
N GLU A 561 13.42 -18.54 12.43
CA GLU A 561 11.97 -18.60 12.63
C GLU A 561 11.33 -17.24 12.35
N LEU A 562 11.95 -16.16 12.83
CA LEU A 562 11.48 -14.81 12.53
C LEU A 562 11.58 -14.50 11.03
N SER A 563 12.66 -14.91 10.38
CA SER A 563 12.83 -14.78 8.93
C SER A 563 11.72 -15.51 8.17
N TRP A 564 11.36 -16.71 8.63
CA TRP A 564 10.22 -17.47 8.14
C TRP A 564 8.90 -16.74 8.37
N PHE A 565 8.60 -16.28 9.58
CA PHE A 565 7.39 -15.47 9.87
C PHE A 565 7.28 -14.28 8.93
N MET A 566 8.39 -13.56 8.77
CA MET A 566 8.49 -12.36 7.94
C MET A 566 8.47 -12.67 6.44
N GLY A 567 8.77 -13.89 6.02
CA GLY A 567 9.01 -14.23 4.61
C GLY A 567 10.13 -13.37 4.04
N HIS A 568 11.26 -13.35 4.74
CA HIS A 568 12.53 -12.79 4.25
C HIS A 568 13.40 -13.93 3.72
N SER A 569 14.12 -13.67 2.64
CA SER A 569 15.08 -14.61 2.06
C SER A 569 16.52 -14.35 2.53
N ASN A 570 16.74 -13.27 3.28
CA ASN A 570 18.04 -12.87 3.82
C ASN A 570 17.88 -12.53 5.31
N LEU A 571 18.70 -13.16 6.15
CA LEU A 571 18.75 -12.92 7.59
C LEU A 571 19.19 -11.51 7.95
N ASP A 572 20.08 -10.88 7.17
CA ASP A 572 20.47 -9.47 7.39
C ASP A 572 19.27 -8.54 7.32
N GLN A 573 18.34 -8.84 6.41
CA GLN A 573 17.10 -8.07 6.29
C GLN A 573 16.24 -8.27 7.53
N THR A 574 16.15 -9.49 8.06
CA THR A 574 15.39 -9.81 9.28
C THR A 574 16.01 -9.13 10.50
N PHE A 575 17.32 -9.24 10.67
CA PHE A 575 18.05 -8.60 11.75
C PHE A 575 17.89 -7.08 11.72
N HIS A 576 18.00 -6.45 10.54
CA HIS A 576 17.78 -5.01 10.38
C HIS A 576 16.36 -4.54 10.80
N TYR A 577 15.37 -5.44 10.75
CA TYR A 577 14.01 -5.17 11.25
C TYR A 577 13.89 -5.35 12.78
N ALA A 578 14.58 -6.35 13.33
CA ALA A 578 14.51 -6.75 14.74
C ALA A 578 15.40 -5.91 15.65
N GLU A 579 16.50 -5.38 15.13
CA GLU A 579 17.46 -4.57 15.88
C GLU A 579 16.82 -3.25 16.38
N VAL A 580 16.97 -3.00 17.69
CA VAL A 580 16.43 -1.84 18.41
C VAL A 580 17.43 -0.68 18.50
N SER A 581 18.71 -0.94 18.22
CA SER A 581 19.85 -0.01 18.23
C SER A 581 19.50 1.48 18.04
N PRO A 582 20.01 2.37 18.91
CA PRO A 582 21.20 2.16 19.75
C PRO A 582 20.97 1.81 21.24
N ASP A 583 19.73 1.72 21.74
CA ASP A 583 19.50 1.56 23.19
C ASP A 583 18.50 0.44 23.53
N ASP A 584 18.86 -0.37 24.53
CA ASP A 584 18.07 -1.48 25.08
C ASP A 584 16.96 -0.98 26.02
N GLU A 585 16.94 0.32 26.35
CA GLU A 585 15.88 0.97 27.16
C GLU A 585 14.45 0.57 26.73
N TRP A 586 14.21 0.44 25.43
CA TRP A 586 12.90 0.05 24.92
C TRP A 586 12.55 -1.40 25.31
N ILE A 587 13.52 -2.32 25.28
CA ILE A 587 13.33 -3.72 25.64
C ILE A 587 13.07 -3.84 27.14
N ASP A 588 13.87 -3.16 27.96
CA ASP A 588 13.67 -3.11 29.42
C ASP A 588 12.28 -2.59 29.79
N GLU A 589 11.81 -1.54 29.10
CA GLU A 589 10.46 -1.00 29.29
C GLU A 589 9.39 -2.03 28.89
N ALA A 590 9.59 -2.75 27.78
CA ALA A 590 8.66 -3.77 27.30
C ALA A 590 8.55 -4.96 28.27
N GLU A 591 9.68 -5.48 28.75
CA GLU A 591 9.73 -6.53 29.76
C GLU A 591 9.04 -6.12 31.04
N ALA A 592 9.36 -4.93 31.56
CA ALA A 592 8.75 -4.40 32.76
C ALA A 592 7.22 -4.19 32.59
N ALA A 593 6.78 -3.72 31.42
CA ALA A 593 5.36 -3.53 31.13
C ALA A 593 4.61 -4.87 31.08
N ILE A 594 5.16 -5.88 30.41
CA ILE A 594 4.57 -7.22 30.32
C ILE A 594 4.52 -7.87 31.71
N ALA A 595 5.60 -7.78 32.49
CA ALA A 595 5.67 -8.30 33.84
C ALA A 595 4.60 -7.64 34.75
N ARG A 596 4.40 -6.32 34.65
CA ARG A 596 3.33 -5.62 35.36
C ARG A 596 1.94 -6.13 34.98
N ILE A 597 1.68 -6.29 33.68
CA ILE A 597 0.40 -6.82 33.19
C ILE A 597 0.17 -8.24 33.74
N TRP A 598 1.18 -9.10 33.70
CA TRP A 598 1.12 -10.46 34.23
C TRP A 598 0.89 -10.49 35.75
N GLY A 599 1.57 -9.61 36.49
CA GLY A 599 1.39 -9.44 37.93
C GLY A 599 -0.04 -9.03 38.30
N ILE A 600 -0.67 -8.17 37.51
CA ILE A 600 -2.08 -7.77 37.70
C ILE A 600 -3.02 -8.96 37.41
N ILE A 601 -2.79 -9.71 36.34
CA ILE A 601 -3.62 -10.87 35.98
C ILE A 601 -3.55 -11.97 37.05
N THR A 602 -2.36 -12.22 37.59
CA THR A 602 -2.13 -13.25 38.63
C THR A 602 -2.67 -12.86 40.01
N GLN A 603 -2.94 -11.57 40.27
CA GLN A 603 -3.60 -11.11 41.49
C GLN A 603 -5.14 -11.11 41.39
N ILE A 604 -5.70 -11.26 40.18
CA ILE A 604 -7.15 -11.27 39.91
C ILE A 604 -7.71 -12.70 39.86
N ASN A 605 -6.85 -13.71 39.75
CA ASN A 605 -7.17 -15.13 39.97
C ASN A 605 -6.79 -15.54 41.39
#